data_AF-A0A9E2DKB0-F1
#
_entry.id   AF-A0A9E2DKB0-F1
#
_cell.length_a   1.000
_cell.length_b   1.000
_cell.length_c   1.000
_cell.angle_alpha   90.00
_cell.angle_beta   90.00
_cell.angle_gamma   90.00
#
_symmetry.space_group_name_H-M   'P 1'
#
loop_
_entity.id
_entity.type
_entity.pdbx_description
1 polymer ?
#
loop_
_entity_poly.entity_id
_entity_poly.type
_entity_poly.pdbx_seq_one_letter_code
_entity_poly.pdbx_strand_id
1 'polypeptide(L)'
;MRAAADSLQQLGFTTAVCAANRPIRSCLKKLGIELAEIGVANPELVGESRASWGSYYKSDPKVIAGDIAAGVAAMGSLLGTSN
;
A
#
# COMPACT_ATOMS: atom_id res chain seq x y z
N MET A 1 1.78 -2.06 10.53
CA MET A 1 1.52 -2.60 9.19
C MET A 1 1.85 -4.09 9.08
N ARG A 2 3.01 -4.57 9.57
CA ARG A 2 3.37 -6.00 9.55
C ARG A 2 2.32 -6.93 10.17
N ALA A 3 1.87 -6.65 11.39
CA ALA A 3 0.83 -7.47 12.04
C ALA A 3 -0.47 -7.60 11.22
N ALA A 4 -0.87 -6.53 10.50
CA ALA A 4 -2.05 -6.58 9.64
C ALA A 4 -1.82 -7.45 8.40
N ALA A 5 -0.63 -7.35 7.79
CA ALA A 5 -0.26 -8.20 6.66
C ALA A 5 -0.17 -9.67 7.06
N ASP A 6 0.44 -9.97 8.22
CA ASP A 6 0.55 -11.33 8.76
C ASP A 6 -0.85 -11.92 9.04
N SER A 7 -1.76 -11.14 9.64
CA SER A 7 -3.16 -11.59 9.86
C SER A 7 -3.92 -11.82 8.55
N LEU A 8 -3.74 -10.96 7.54
CA LEU A 8 -4.39 -11.15 6.24
C LEU A 8 -3.89 -12.43 5.54
N GLN A 9 -2.59 -12.73 5.62
CA GLN A 9 -2.05 -13.99 5.11
C GLN A 9 -2.58 -15.21 5.87
N GLN A 10 -2.66 -15.13 7.20
CA GLN A 10 -3.23 -16.22 8.02
C GLN A 10 -4.70 -16.49 7.70
N LEU A 11 -5.45 -15.45 7.30
CA LEU A 11 -6.83 -15.56 6.85
C LEU A 11 -6.97 -16.03 5.38
N GLY A 12 -5.84 -16.26 4.68
CA GLY A 12 -5.82 -16.76 3.31
C GLY A 12 -6.01 -15.68 2.23
N PHE A 13 -5.95 -14.39 2.57
CA PHE A 13 -5.98 -13.33 1.58
C PHE A 13 -4.62 -13.22 0.87
N THR A 14 -4.67 -13.07 -0.45
CA THR A 14 -3.48 -12.96 -1.30
C THR A 14 -3.21 -11.54 -1.77
N THR A 15 -4.25 -10.70 -1.83
CA THR A 15 -4.17 -9.36 -2.41
C THR A 15 -4.59 -8.30 -1.39
N ALA A 16 -3.75 -7.28 -1.20
CA ALA A 16 -4.11 -6.09 -0.44
C ALA A 16 -4.32 -4.90 -1.38
N VAL A 17 -5.31 -4.07 -1.05
CA VAL A 17 -5.64 -2.84 -1.77
C VAL A 17 -5.42 -1.65 -0.85
N CYS A 18 -4.73 -0.62 -1.34
CA CYS A 18 -4.53 0.60 -0.58
C CYS A 18 -4.45 1.84 -1.48
N ALA A 19 -4.69 3.01 -0.90
CA ALA A 19 -4.33 4.28 -1.51
C ALA A 19 -2.83 4.54 -1.25
N ALA A 20 -2.06 4.74 -2.31
CA ALA A 20 -0.64 5.04 -2.23
C ALA A 20 -0.29 6.27 -3.05
N ASN A 21 0.44 7.20 -2.45
CA ASN A 21 1.00 8.35 -3.14
C ASN A 21 2.21 7.99 -4.01
N ARG A 22 2.63 8.91 -4.88
CA ARG A 22 3.70 8.65 -5.86
C ARG A 22 5.01 8.16 -5.23
N PRO A 23 5.52 8.74 -4.12
CA PRO A 23 6.70 8.21 -3.44
C PRO A 23 6.55 6.75 -2.99
N ILE A 24 5.44 6.40 -2.35
CA ILE A 24 5.19 5.02 -1.87
C ILE A 24 5.13 4.05 -3.05
N ARG A 25 4.40 4.39 -4.11
CA ARG A 25 4.34 3.55 -5.33
C ARG A 25 5.73 3.33 -5.92
N SER A 26 6.56 4.37 -5.96
CA SER A 26 7.93 4.26 -6.47
C SER A 26 8.80 3.38 -5.59
N CYS A 27 8.68 3.46 -4.26
CA CYS A 27 9.42 2.62 -3.34
C CYS A 27 9.03 1.14 -3.51
N LEU A 28 7.74 0.83 -3.55
CA LEU A 28 7.25 -0.54 -3.73
C LEU A 28 7.72 -1.15 -5.05
N LYS A 29 7.67 -0.39 -6.15
CA LYS A 29 8.22 -0.83 -7.45
C LYS A 29 9.72 -1.10 -7.40
N LYS A 30 10.50 -0.28 -6.68
CA LYS A 30 11.95 -0.49 -6.49
C LYS A 30 12.26 -1.76 -5.69
N LEU A 31 11.33 -2.22 -4.87
CA LEU A 31 11.43 -3.47 -4.11
C LEU A 31 10.98 -4.69 -4.93
N GLY A 32 10.65 -4.52 -6.22
CA GLY A 32 10.22 -5.61 -7.10
C GLY A 32 8.78 -6.07 -6.86
N ILE A 33 7.96 -5.28 -6.15
CA ILE A 33 6.56 -5.60 -5.94
C ILE A 33 5.76 -5.15 -7.18
N GLU A 34 5.10 -6.11 -7.83
CA GLU A 34 4.14 -5.83 -8.87
C GLU A 34 2.90 -5.15 -8.29
N LEU A 35 2.55 -3.99 -8.86
CA LEU A 35 1.42 -3.18 -8.43
C LEU A 35 0.46 -2.99 -9.58
N ALA A 36 -0.78 -3.45 -9.39
CA ALA A 36 -1.88 -3.15 -10.30
C ALA A 36 -2.53 -1.83 -9.87
N GLU A 37 -2.47 -0.80 -10.73
CA GLU A 37 -3.22 0.43 -10.51
C GLU A 37 -4.70 0.19 -10.83
N ILE A 38 -5.56 0.38 -9.83
CA ILE A 38 -7.02 0.28 -9.98
C ILE A 38 -7.59 1.61 -10.47
N GLY A 39 -7.04 2.74 -10.00
CA GLY A 39 -7.44 4.06 -10.46
C GLY A 39 -7.00 5.20 -9.55
N VAL A 40 -7.52 6.39 -9.82
CA VAL A 40 -7.27 7.58 -8.99
C VAL A 40 -7.94 7.42 -7.64
N ALA A 41 -7.23 7.71 -6.56
CA ALA A 41 -7.85 7.80 -5.24
C ALA A 41 -8.65 9.12 -5.18
N ASN A 42 -9.93 9.03 -5.51
CA ASN A 42 -10.82 10.18 -5.57
C ASN A 42 -11.20 10.64 -4.15
N PRO A 43 -10.79 11.86 -3.72
CA PRO A 43 -11.10 12.36 -2.38
C PRO A 43 -12.58 12.59 -2.13
N GLU A 44 -13.41 12.75 -3.17
CA GLU A 44 -14.87 12.87 -3.04
C GLU A 44 -15.50 11.59 -2.45
N LEU A 45 -14.87 10.43 -2.63
CA LEU A 45 -15.37 9.14 -2.11
C LEU A 45 -15.18 8.99 -0.59
N VAL A 46 -14.38 9.85 0.03
CA VAL A 46 -14.07 9.82 1.47
C VAL A 46 -15.03 10.71 2.28
N GLY A 47 -15.85 11.51 1.60
CA GLY A 47 -16.85 12.38 2.22
C GLY A 47 -16.24 13.38 3.21
N GLU A 48 -16.93 13.59 4.34
CA GLU A 48 -16.56 14.56 5.38
C GLU A 48 -15.16 14.32 5.97
N SER A 49 -14.69 13.07 5.94
CA SER A 49 -13.36 12.72 6.46
C SER A 49 -12.23 13.29 5.61
N ARG A 50 -12.47 13.76 4.37
CA ARG A 50 -11.45 14.33 3.48
C ARG A 50 -10.57 15.39 4.16
N ALA A 51 -11.17 16.29 4.94
CA ALA A 51 -10.44 17.37 5.60
C ALA A 51 -9.38 16.84 6.59
N SER A 52 -9.62 15.68 7.19
CA SER A 52 -8.71 15.02 8.14
C SER A 52 -7.47 14.43 7.46
N TRP A 53 -7.45 14.29 6.13
CA TRP A 53 -6.30 13.75 5.38
C TRP A 53 -5.29 14.84 4.97
N GLY A 54 -5.55 16.11 5.31
CA GLY A 54 -4.63 17.22 5.07
C GLY A 54 -4.20 17.34 3.61
N SER A 55 -2.88 17.34 3.36
CA SER A 55 -2.31 17.43 2.02
C SER A 55 -2.18 16.09 1.29
N TYR A 56 -2.63 14.97 1.86
CA TYR A 56 -2.44 13.63 1.29
C TYR A 56 -2.92 13.54 -0.16
N TYR A 57 -4.11 14.06 -0.48
CA TYR A 57 -4.65 14.05 -1.84
C TYR A 57 -3.94 15.00 -2.82
N LYS A 58 -3.08 15.90 -2.35
CA LYS A 58 -2.22 16.73 -3.21
C LYS A 58 -1.05 15.94 -3.80
N SER A 59 -0.78 14.72 -3.31
CA SER A 59 0.37 13.89 -3.70
C SER A 59 0.08 12.86 -4.80
N ASP A 60 -0.97 13.09 -5.59
CA ASP A 60 -1.48 12.18 -6.63
C ASP A 60 -1.60 10.72 -6.12
N PRO A 61 -2.43 10.46 -5.09
CA PRO A 61 -2.66 9.09 -4.64
C PRO A 61 -3.44 8.29 -5.68
N LYS A 62 -3.02 7.04 -5.87
CA LYS A 62 -3.73 6.04 -6.67
C LYS A 62 -4.15 4.88 -5.78
N VAL A 63 -5.28 4.28 -6.09
CA VAL A 63 -5.68 3.01 -5.52
C VAL A 63 -4.91 1.92 -6.25
N ILE A 64 -4.16 1.12 -5.50
CA ILE A 64 -3.32 0.05 -6.02
C ILE A 64 -3.68 -1.27 -5.34
N ALA A 65 -3.51 -2.38 -6.07
CA ALA A 65 -3.52 -3.74 -5.54
C ALA A 65 -2.12 -4.34 -5.66
N GLY A 66 -1.73 -5.14 -4.66
CA GLY A 66 -0.46 -5.86 -4.66
C GLY A 66 -0.56 -7.16 -3.88
N ASP A 67 0.37 -8.06 -4.17
CA ASP A 67 0.49 -9.34 -3.48
C ASP A 67 0.98 -9.14 -2.03
N ILE A 68 0.26 -9.75 -1.08
CA ILE A 68 0.55 -9.58 0.34
C ILE A 68 1.87 -10.25 0.72
N ALA A 69 2.18 -11.42 0.15
CA ALA A 69 3.42 -12.14 0.45
C ALA A 69 4.65 -11.36 -0.04
N ALA A 70 4.58 -10.79 -1.25
CA ALA A 70 5.61 -9.90 -1.78
C ALA A 70 5.81 -8.67 -0.90
N GLY A 71 4.73 -8.07 -0.41
CA GLY A 71 4.78 -6.95 0.54
C GLY A 71 5.46 -7.32 1.86
N VAL A 72 5.13 -8.48 2.45
CA VAL A 72 5.76 -8.98 3.68
C VAL A 72 7.25 -9.25 3.49
N ALA A 73 7.63 -9.89 2.38
CA ALA A 73 9.02 -10.16 2.04
C ALA A 73 9.83 -8.86 1.88
N ALA A 74 9.28 -7.88 1.16
CA ALA A 74 9.92 -6.58 0.96
C ALA A 74 10.11 -5.80 2.27
N MET A 75 9.14 -5.86 3.19
CA MET A 75 9.29 -5.27 4.53
C MET A 75 10.40 -5.94 5.34
N GLY A 76 10.57 -7.26 5.22
CA GLY A 76 11.68 -7.99 5.84
C GLY A 76 13.05 -7.53 5.36
N SER A 77 13.19 -7.28 4.06
CA SER A 77 14.42 -6.72 3.47
C SER A 77 14.70 -5.29 3.91
N LEU A 78 13.66 -4.45 4.05
CA LEU A 78 13.81 -3.04 4.45
C LEU A 78 14.16 -2.85 5.93
N LEU A 79 13.67 -3.76 6.80
CA LEU A 79 13.80 -3.65 8.25
C LEU A 79 15.04 -4.37 8.81
N GLY A 80 15.89 -4.94 7.95
CA GLY A 80 17.20 -5.45 8.36
C GLY A 80 17.12 -6.61 9.35
N THR A 81 16.23 -7.59 9.14
CA THR A 81 16.51 -8.93 9.65
C THR A 81 17.55 -9.58 8.73
N SER A 82 18.81 -9.14 8.87
CA SER A 82 19.95 -9.98 8.56
C SER A 82 19.87 -11.18 9.50
N ASN A 83 19.82 -12.37 8.92
CA ASN A 83 20.00 -13.61 9.66
C ASN A 83 21.34 -13.63 10.40
#